data_AF-A0A966B540-F1
#
_entry.id   AF-A0A966B540-F1
#
_cell.length_a   1.000
_cell.length_b   1.000
_cell.length_c   1.000
_cell.angle_alpha   90.00
_cell.angle_beta   90.00
_cell.angle_gamma   90.00
#
_symmetry.space_group_name_H-M   'P 1'
#
loop_
_entity.id
_entity.type
_entity.pdbx_description
1 polymer ?
#
loop_
_entity_poly.entity_id
_entity_poly.type
_entity_poly.pdbx_seq_one_letter_code
_entity_poly.pdbx_strand_id
1 'polypeptide(L)'
;MRPNISIERLSPSHQMLFIGFVTCLWLVTISASAISWRDCANQEEDWHKTAEAKRIGNNVLYFQSDLGGWYKNDGSIHPSGNAAIDVHSQEDRMKYKESLAQLKYPCTLDNDATWSEMRFLAKVHAATGHRKYKDGFLKGLRYLLK
;
A
#
# COMPACT_ATOMS: atom_id res chain seq x y z
N MET A 1 -32.18 -71.67 -15.99
CA MET A 1 -30.89 -71.24 -15.41
C MET A 1 -30.80 -69.72 -15.55
N ARG A 2 -31.03 -68.97 -14.47
CA ARG A 2 -30.88 -67.51 -14.40
C ARG A 2 -29.95 -67.22 -13.22
N PRO A 3 -28.88 -66.42 -13.36
CA PRO A 3 -28.01 -66.14 -12.23
C PRO A 3 -28.71 -65.18 -11.27
N ASN A 4 -28.65 -65.53 -9.99
CA ASN A 4 -29.13 -64.74 -8.87
C ASN A 4 -28.05 -63.69 -8.57
N ILE A 5 -28.30 -62.41 -8.87
CA ILE A 5 -27.37 -61.32 -8.58
C ILE A 5 -27.76 -60.74 -7.22
N SER A 6 -27.01 -61.11 -6.19
CA SER A 6 -27.11 -60.51 -4.86
C SER A 6 -26.54 -59.10 -4.92
N ILE A 7 -27.41 -58.09 -4.81
CA ILE A 7 -26.98 -56.71 -4.58
C ILE A 7 -26.58 -56.58 -3.11
N GLU A 8 -25.28 -56.62 -2.83
CA GLU A 8 -24.74 -56.22 -1.52
C GLU A 8 -25.12 -54.76 -1.26
N ARG A 9 -25.91 -54.52 -0.21
CA ARG A 9 -26.15 -53.17 0.30
C ARG A 9 -24.86 -52.70 0.97
N LEU A 10 -24.18 -51.76 0.30
CA LEU A 10 -23.08 -50.99 0.88
C LEU A 10 -23.52 -50.35 2.21
N SER A 11 -22.66 -50.48 3.22
CA SER A 11 -22.90 -49.97 4.57
C SER A 11 -22.85 -48.44 4.62
N PRO A 12 -23.61 -47.77 5.51
CA PRO A 12 -23.73 -46.30 5.53
C PRO A 12 -22.46 -45.54 5.93
N SER A 13 -21.39 -46.24 6.30
CA SER A 13 -20.20 -45.65 6.92
C SER A 13 -19.22 -44.98 5.95
N HIS A 14 -19.46 -45.03 4.63
CA HIS A 14 -18.58 -44.43 3.63
C HIS A 14 -19.10 -43.12 3.01
N GLN A 15 -20.30 -42.66 3.37
CA GLN A 15 -20.82 -41.37 2.89
C GLN A 15 -20.40 -40.17 3.76
N MET A 16 -19.77 -40.41 4.92
CA MET A 16 -19.33 -39.35 5.82
C MET A 16 -17.83 -39.05 5.77
N LEU A 17 -17.13 -39.38 4.67
CA LEU A 17 -15.71 -39.06 4.51
C LEU A 17 -15.35 -38.24 3.27
N PHE A 18 -16.34 -37.75 2.50
CA PHE A 18 -16.11 -36.91 1.32
C PHE A 18 -16.77 -35.51 1.38
N ILE A 19 -17.31 -35.11 2.53
CA ILE A 19 -17.87 -33.75 2.75
C ILE A 19 -16.96 -32.92 3.68
N GLY A 20 -15.77 -33.42 4.01
CA GLY A 20 -14.80 -32.73 4.89
C GLY A 20 -13.63 -32.05 4.17
N PHE A 21 -13.57 -32.10 2.82
CA PHE A 21 -12.40 -31.64 2.06
C PHE A 21 -12.70 -30.62 0.96
N VAL A 22 -13.93 -30.09 0.88
CA VAL A 22 -14.31 -29.07 -0.12
C VAL A 22 -14.45 -27.67 0.51
N THR A 23 -14.38 -27.52 1.84
CA THR A 23 -14.54 -26.21 2.50
C THR A 23 -13.22 -25.49 2.83
N CYS A 24 -12.06 -26.13 2.66
CA CYS A 24 -10.74 -25.51 2.92
C CYS A 24 -10.20 -24.66 1.76
N LEU A 25 -10.98 -24.47 0.69
CA LEU A 25 -10.57 -23.65 -0.45
C LEU A 25 -11.56 -22.50 -0.73
N TRP A 26 -12.09 -21.89 0.33
CA TRP A 26 -12.39 -20.46 0.24
C TRP A 26 -11.08 -19.70 0.29
N LEU A 27 -10.35 -19.73 -0.84
CA LEU A 27 -9.37 -18.70 -1.14
C LEU A 27 -10.15 -17.39 -1.11
N VAL A 28 -10.06 -16.69 0.01
CA VAL A 28 -10.44 -15.28 0.06
C VAL A 28 -9.44 -14.59 -0.86
N THR A 29 -9.79 -14.49 -2.13
CA THR A 29 -9.15 -13.53 -3.02
C THR A 29 -9.62 -12.17 -2.51
N ILE A 30 -8.89 -11.60 -1.55
CA ILE A 30 -8.95 -10.17 -1.32
C ILE A 30 -8.37 -9.55 -2.60
N SER A 31 -9.23 -9.30 -3.57
CA SER A 31 -8.91 -8.31 -4.59
C SER A 31 -8.79 -6.99 -3.85
N ALA A 32 -7.57 -6.63 -3.48
CA ALA A 32 -7.27 -5.28 -3.02
C ALA A 32 -7.63 -4.35 -4.18
N SER A 33 -8.78 -3.68 -4.08
CA SER A 33 -9.06 -2.55 -4.97
C SER A 33 -7.91 -1.56 -4.82
N ALA A 34 -7.39 -1.08 -5.95
CA ALA A 34 -6.30 -0.11 -5.93
C ALA A 34 -6.79 1.14 -5.17
N ILE A 35 -6.22 1.39 -3.99
CA ILE A 35 -6.53 2.56 -3.17
C ILE A 35 -5.98 3.81 -3.89
N SER A 36 -6.77 4.87 -3.97
CA SER A 36 -6.28 6.14 -4.51
C SER A 36 -5.44 6.88 -3.46
N TRP A 37 -4.56 7.80 -3.89
CA TRP A 37 -3.75 8.58 -2.94
C TRP A 37 -4.59 9.38 -1.96
N ARG A 38 -5.70 9.95 -2.46
CA ARG A 38 -6.66 10.67 -1.64
C ARG A 38 -7.24 9.77 -0.56
N ASP A 39 -7.53 8.52 -0.89
CA ASP A 39 -8.13 7.57 0.04
C ASP A 39 -7.12 7.03 1.05
N CYS A 40 -5.83 6.92 0.69
CA CYS A 40 -4.78 6.48 1.61
C CYS A 40 -4.79 7.29 2.91
N ALA A 41 -4.89 8.61 2.82
CA ALA A 41 -4.94 9.47 3.99
C ALA A 41 -6.33 9.55 4.64
N ASN A 42 -7.37 8.91 4.09
CA ASN A 42 -8.73 8.90 4.62
C ASN A 42 -9.18 7.52 5.12
N GLN A 43 -8.29 6.54 5.15
CA GLN A 43 -8.56 5.25 5.77
C GLN A 43 -8.78 5.36 7.28
N GLU A 44 -9.36 4.30 7.84
CA GLU A 44 -9.44 4.09 9.28
C GLU A 44 -8.05 4.06 9.93
N GLU A 45 -7.98 4.39 11.22
CA GLU A 45 -6.72 4.45 11.97
C GLU A 45 -5.93 3.13 11.86
N ASP A 46 -6.63 2.02 11.98
CA ASP A 46 -6.05 0.67 11.92
C ASP A 46 -5.40 0.34 10.58
N TRP A 47 -5.83 0.94 9.48
CA TRP A 47 -5.17 0.72 8.19
C TRP A 47 -3.76 1.32 8.17
N HIS A 48 -3.52 2.41 8.90
CA HIS A 48 -2.24 3.12 8.90
C HIS A 48 -1.12 2.34 9.60
N LYS A 49 -1.42 1.27 10.35
CA LYS A 49 -0.42 0.36 10.93
C LYS A 49 -0.05 -0.83 10.03
N THR A 50 -0.76 -1.00 8.91
CA THR A 50 -0.55 -2.11 7.96
C THR A 50 0.82 -2.06 7.30
N ALA A 51 1.26 -3.21 6.77
CA ALA A 51 2.50 -3.28 5.98
C ALA A 51 2.44 -2.36 4.75
N GLU A 52 1.26 -2.25 4.13
CA GLU A 52 1.04 -1.43 2.96
C GLU A 52 1.15 0.06 3.26
N ALA A 53 0.47 0.55 4.30
CA ALA A 53 0.60 1.95 4.72
C ALA A 53 2.06 2.32 5.06
N LYS A 54 2.79 1.41 5.71
CA LYS A 54 4.22 1.61 5.99
C LYS A 54 5.08 1.63 4.73
N ARG A 55 4.79 0.78 3.73
CA ARG A 55 5.48 0.75 2.44
C ARG A 55 5.27 2.07 1.69
N ILE A 56 4.02 2.54 1.58
CA ILE A 56 3.68 3.83 0.99
C ILE A 56 4.38 4.96 1.75
N GLY A 57 4.37 4.94 3.08
CA GLY A 57 5.04 5.94 3.90
C GLY A 57 6.56 5.97 3.69
N ASN A 58 7.18 4.81 3.43
CA ASN A 58 8.61 4.74 3.09
C ASN A 58 8.89 5.32 1.70
N ASN A 59 8.00 5.11 0.73
CA ASN A 59 8.09 5.73 -0.59
C ASN A 59 7.98 7.26 -0.47
N VAL A 60 7.00 7.76 0.29
CA VAL A 60 6.84 9.19 0.57
C VAL A 60 8.14 9.76 1.14
N LEU A 61 8.72 9.15 2.18
CA LEU A 61 9.99 9.61 2.76
C LEU A 61 11.15 9.57 1.76
N TYR A 62 11.25 8.50 0.97
CA TYR A 62 12.34 8.33 0.00
C TYR A 62 12.37 9.46 -1.03
N PHE A 63 11.20 9.92 -1.48
CA PHE A 63 11.08 11.00 -2.45
C PHE A 63 10.98 12.41 -1.83
N GLN A 64 11.07 12.53 -0.51
CA GLN A 64 11.18 13.85 0.13
C GLN A 64 12.48 14.53 -0.33
N SER A 65 12.37 15.79 -0.74
CA SER A 65 13.51 16.62 -1.14
C SER A 65 14.35 17.02 0.08
N ASP A 66 15.58 17.46 -0.15
CA ASP A 66 16.42 18.07 0.88
C ASP A 66 15.86 19.39 1.40
N LEU A 67 15.08 20.10 0.59
CA LEU A 67 14.35 21.29 1.03
C LEU A 67 13.23 20.95 2.02
N GLY A 68 12.70 19.73 1.97
CA GLY A 68 11.67 19.20 2.88
C GLY A 68 10.31 18.99 2.25
N GLY A 69 10.02 19.61 1.10
CA GLY A 69 8.79 19.40 0.35
C GLY A 69 8.84 18.20 -0.61
N TRP A 70 7.77 18.07 -1.38
CA TRP A 70 7.61 17.09 -2.45
C TRP A 70 7.21 17.79 -3.75
N TYR A 71 7.53 17.16 -4.87
CA TYR A 71 7.11 17.64 -6.19
C TYR A 71 5.64 17.28 -6.47
N LYS A 72 5.08 17.81 -7.56
CA LYS A 72 3.67 17.61 -7.93
C LYS A 72 3.34 16.15 -8.26
N ASN A 73 2.14 15.74 -7.86
CA ASN A 73 1.53 14.46 -8.20
C ASN A 73 0.90 14.51 -9.61
N ASP A 74 1.73 14.63 -10.66
CA ASP A 74 1.28 14.71 -12.05
C ASP A 74 1.70 13.50 -12.91
N GLY A 75 2.33 12.50 -12.29
CA GLY A 75 2.81 11.29 -12.96
C GLY A 75 4.02 11.47 -13.88
N SER A 76 4.58 12.69 -14.00
CA SER A 76 5.70 12.98 -14.91
C SER A 76 7.05 12.52 -14.38
N ILE A 77 7.22 12.67 -13.08
CA ILE A 77 8.33 12.16 -12.28
C ILE A 77 7.61 11.37 -11.18
N HIS A 78 8.27 10.43 -10.53
CA HIS A 78 7.70 9.80 -9.35
C HIS A 78 8.07 10.54 -8.06
N PRO A 79 7.39 11.64 -7.68
CA PRO A 79 7.46 12.08 -6.29
C PRO A 79 6.06 12.15 -5.73
N SER A 80 5.85 11.29 -4.74
CA SER A 80 4.67 11.28 -3.88
C SER A 80 3.32 11.13 -4.59
N GLY A 81 2.22 11.38 -3.90
CA GLY A 81 0.91 11.18 -4.49
C GLY A 81 0.59 9.72 -4.87
N ASN A 82 -0.09 9.56 -6.01
CA ASN A 82 -0.44 8.23 -6.54
C ASN A 82 0.80 7.40 -6.81
N ALA A 83 1.88 8.04 -7.23
CA ALA A 83 3.14 7.37 -7.50
C ALA A 83 3.64 6.65 -6.23
N ALA A 84 3.54 7.25 -5.04
CA ALA A 84 3.97 6.59 -3.80
C ALA A 84 3.24 5.27 -3.48
N ILE A 85 2.07 5.03 -4.08
CA ILE A 85 1.30 3.79 -3.97
C ILE A 85 1.89 2.69 -4.85
N ASP A 86 2.53 3.03 -5.95
CA ASP A 86 3.05 2.04 -6.87
C ASP A 86 4.24 1.25 -6.26
N VAL A 87 4.43 0.03 -6.74
CA VAL A 87 5.60 -0.80 -6.41
C VAL A 87 6.60 -0.66 -7.54
N HIS A 88 7.78 -0.13 -7.22
CA HIS A 88 8.83 0.15 -8.20
C HIS A 88 10.07 -0.69 -7.95
N SER A 89 10.76 -1.04 -9.03
CA SER A 89 12.09 -1.63 -8.94
C SER A 89 13.07 -0.65 -8.28
N GLN A 90 14.19 -1.16 -7.78
CA GLN A 90 15.23 -0.29 -7.23
C GLN A 90 15.80 0.65 -8.31
N GLU A 91 15.91 0.18 -9.56
CA GLU A 91 16.39 0.97 -10.69
C GLU A 91 15.47 2.15 -10.99
N ASP A 92 14.15 1.91 -11.06
CA ASP A 92 13.17 2.97 -11.32
C ASP A 92 13.19 4.02 -10.20
N ARG A 93 13.26 3.57 -8.94
CA ARG A 93 13.37 4.47 -7.78
C ARG A 93 14.59 5.38 -7.88
N MET A 94 15.73 4.86 -8.31
CA MET A 94 16.95 5.65 -8.50
C MET A 94 16.80 6.65 -9.64
N LYS A 95 16.27 6.23 -10.80
CA LYS A 95 16.00 7.14 -11.94
C LYS A 95 15.09 8.30 -11.55
N TYR A 96 14.04 8.04 -10.77
CA TYR A 96 13.14 9.07 -10.28
C TYR A 96 13.82 10.02 -9.28
N LYS A 97 14.66 9.48 -8.37
CA LYS A 97 15.42 10.29 -7.41
C LYS A 97 16.44 11.18 -8.12
N GLU A 98 17.10 10.68 -9.16
CA GLU A 98 17.99 11.45 -10.02
C GLU A 98 17.23 12.55 -10.77
N SER A 99 16.08 12.21 -11.37
CA SER A 99 15.24 13.18 -12.08
C SER A 99 14.81 14.34 -11.17
N LEU A 100 14.43 14.02 -9.92
CA LEU A 100 14.13 15.01 -8.89
C LEU A 100 15.32 15.93 -8.58
N ALA A 101 16.52 15.39 -8.48
CA ALA A 101 17.73 16.14 -8.16
C ALA A 101 18.13 17.14 -9.26
N GLN A 102 17.70 16.90 -10.51
CA GLN A 102 17.94 17.80 -11.64
C GLN A 102 16.92 18.94 -11.74
N LEU A 103 15.83 18.90 -10.98
CA LEU A 103 14.81 19.95 -11.03
C LEU A 103 15.30 21.23 -10.35
N LYS A 104 15.12 22.37 -11.02
CA LYS A 104 15.28 23.70 -10.41
C LYS A 104 14.37 23.89 -9.18
N TYR A 105 13.17 23.30 -9.23
CA TYR A 105 12.17 23.37 -8.17
C TYR A 105 11.67 21.95 -7.83
N PRO A 106 12.35 21.24 -6.92
CA PRO A 106 12.00 19.86 -6.55
C PRO A 106 10.84 19.76 -5.56
N CYS A 107 10.23 20.91 -5.19
CA CYS A 107 9.13 21.00 -4.24
C CYS A 107 8.09 22.00 -4.74
N THR A 108 6.81 21.71 -4.48
CA THR A 108 5.68 22.60 -4.78
C THR A 108 4.51 22.33 -3.82
N LEU A 109 3.51 23.21 -3.86
CA LEU A 109 2.19 23.02 -3.22
C LEU A 109 1.08 22.77 -4.25
N ASP A 110 1.40 22.85 -5.53
CA ASP A 110 0.48 22.53 -6.63
C ASP A 110 0.17 21.03 -6.66
N ASN A 111 -1.02 20.67 -7.14
CA ASN A 111 -1.50 19.28 -7.22
C ASN A 111 -1.37 18.49 -5.92
N ASP A 112 -1.79 19.13 -4.81
CA ASP A 112 -1.79 18.57 -3.46
C ASP A 112 -0.43 18.16 -2.89
N ALA A 113 0.66 18.57 -3.54
CA ALA A 113 2.00 18.22 -3.11
C ALA A 113 2.38 18.88 -1.78
N THR A 114 3.30 18.22 -1.10
CA THR A 114 3.82 18.55 0.22
C THR A 114 2.81 18.37 1.34
N TRP A 115 1.64 19.00 1.28
CA TRP A 115 0.69 18.96 2.39
C TRP A 115 0.04 17.57 2.54
N SER A 116 -0.29 16.90 1.43
CA SER A 116 -0.95 15.59 1.48
C SER A 116 0.01 14.50 1.97
N GLU A 117 1.29 14.58 1.60
CA GLU A 117 2.37 13.74 2.09
C GLU A 117 2.60 13.93 3.58
N MET A 118 2.67 15.20 4.03
CA MET A 118 2.78 15.52 5.44
C MET A 118 1.61 14.91 6.23
N ARG A 119 0.38 15.06 5.75
CA ARG A 119 -0.80 14.49 6.39
C ARG A 119 -0.70 12.96 6.47
N PHE A 120 -0.27 12.31 5.40
CA PHE A 120 -0.09 10.86 5.38
C PHE A 120 0.97 10.40 6.40
N LEU A 121 2.14 11.04 6.41
CA LEU A 121 3.21 10.74 7.35
C LEU A 121 2.77 10.93 8.81
N ALA A 122 1.98 11.97 9.10
CA ALA A 122 1.44 12.19 10.43
C ALA A 122 0.51 11.04 10.86
N LYS A 123 -0.37 10.56 9.98
CA LYS A 123 -1.27 9.43 10.28
C LYS A 123 -0.52 8.12 10.47
N VAL A 124 0.45 7.82 9.62
CA VAL A 124 1.29 6.62 9.79
C VAL A 124 2.13 6.72 11.08
N HIS A 125 2.65 7.91 11.42
CA HIS A 125 3.33 8.11 12.69
C HIS A 125 2.41 7.85 13.88
N ALA A 126 1.21 8.42 13.88
CA ALA A 126 0.23 8.25 14.96
C ALA A 126 -0.10 6.76 15.20
N ALA A 127 -0.34 6.01 14.13
CA ALA A 127 -0.70 4.59 14.22
C ALA A 127 0.47 3.64 14.57
N THR A 128 1.72 4.06 14.38
CA THR A 128 2.89 3.16 14.49
C THR A 128 3.95 3.59 15.50
N GLY A 129 3.98 4.86 15.90
CA GLY A 129 5.03 5.45 16.73
C GLY A 129 6.40 5.59 16.05
N HIS A 130 6.56 5.17 14.79
CA HIS A 130 7.87 5.22 14.11
C HIS A 130 8.32 6.66 13.87
N ARG A 131 9.47 7.03 14.47
CA ARG A 131 9.98 8.41 14.46
C ARG A 131 10.29 8.96 13.07
N LYS A 132 10.75 8.14 12.13
CA LYS A 132 11.08 8.57 10.76
C LYS A 132 9.95 9.32 10.05
N TYR A 133 8.69 8.94 10.30
CA TYR A 133 7.54 9.59 9.70
C TYR A 133 7.29 10.97 10.31
N LYS A 134 7.46 11.11 11.64
CA LYS A 134 7.47 12.41 12.33
C LYS A 134 8.59 13.30 11.82
N ASP A 135 9.79 12.77 11.66
CA ASP A 135 10.95 13.54 11.19
C ASP A 135 10.73 14.07 9.76
N GLY A 136 10.16 13.23 8.88
CA GLY A 136 9.72 13.65 7.55
C GLY A 136 8.64 14.72 7.58
N PHE A 137 7.60 14.56 8.40
CA PHE A 137 6.56 15.58 8.60
C PHE A 137 7.17 16.93 9.03
N LEU A 138 8.05 16.91 10.03
CA LEU A 138 8.69 18.13 10.55
C LEU A 138 9.59 18.81 9.51
N LYS A 139 10.23 18.03 8.63
CA LYS A 139 11.01 18.58 7.51
C LYS A 139 10.09 19.27 6.48
N GLY A 140 8.93 18.70 6.18
CA GLY A 140 7.89 19.35 5.38
C GLY A 140 7.36 20.62 6.02
N LEU A 141 7.07 20.60 7.32
CA LEU A 141 6.62 21.79 8.05
C LEU A 141 7.65 22.92 8.00
N ARG A 142 8.93 22.61 8.16
CA ARG A 142 10.02 23.59 8.01
C ARG A 142 10.11 24.14 6.59
N TYR A 143 9.81 23.35 5.56
CA TYR A 143 9.76 23.83 4.19
C TYR A 143 8.63 24.86 3.99
N LEU A 144 7.46 24.63 4.58
CA LEU A 144 6.30 25.54 4.46
C LEU A 144 6.46 26.87 5.20
N LEU A 145 7.25 26.89 6.28
CA LEU A 145 7.41 28.06 7.15
C LEU A 145 8.70 28.85 6.90
N LYS A 146 9.43 28.52 5.83
CA LYS A 146 10.68 29.18 5.47
C LYS A 146 10.48 30.51 4.77
#